data_AF-A0A0N0N9Q2-F1
#
_entry.id   AF-A0A0N0N9Q2-F1
#
_cell.length_a   1.000
_cell.length_b   1.000
_cell.length_c   1.000
_cell.angle_alpha   90.00
_cell.angle_beta   90.00
_cell.angle_gamma   90.00
#
_symmetry.space_group_name_H-M   'P 1'
#
loop_
_entity.id
_entity.type
_entity.pdbx_description
1 polymer ?
#
loop_
_entity_poly.entity_id
_entity_poly.type
_entity_poly.pdbx_seq_one_letter_code
_entity_poly.pdbx_strand_id
1 'polypeptide(L)'
;MAEPLSPEAAATLRALLAGPDPVSGALLAQIPHTRVVGTCGCGCVTVDLEVDRTAAAPAPSHDNPAADAGYSTPHSAGVIVCTEDGYLSLLEIYSVSDEPIASWPDPRFIELSGE
;
A
#
# COMPACT_ATOMS: atom_id res chain seq x y z
N MET A 1 7.06 -17.54 -3.91
CA MET A 1 8.43 -17.02 -4.11
C MET A 1 8.34 -15.58 -3.66
N ALA A 2 9.09 -15.15 -2.64
CA ALA A 2 8.95 -13.79 -2.14
C ALA A 2 9.73 -12.84 -3.07
N GLU A 3 9.01 -11.99 -3.79
CA GLU A 3 9.56 -11.05 -4.76
C GLU A 3 9.76 -9.67 -4.10
N PRO A 4 10.77 -8.89 -4.50
CA PRO A 4 10.93 -7.54 -3.98
C PRO A 4 9.75 -6.65 -4.41
N LEU A 5 9.38 -5.71 -3.55
CA LEU A 5 8.33 -4.74 -3.84
C LEU A 5 8.69 -3.90 -5.09
N SER A 6 7.77 -3.84 -6.06
CA SER A 6 7.95 -3.01 -7.25
C SER A 6 8.15 -1.53 -6.89
N PRO A 7 8.98 -0.78 -7.64
CA PRO A 7 9.25 0.63 -7.34
C PRO A 7 7.97 1.48 -7.36
N GLU A 8 7.01 1.13 -8.20
CA GLU A 8 5.71 1.81 -8.30
C GLU A 8 4.86 1.57 -7.04
N ALA A 9 4.69 0.32 -6.61
CA ALA A 9 4.02 -0.03 -5.35
C ALA A 9 4.65 0.66 -4.14
N ALA A 10 5.99 0.72 -4.13
CA ALA A 10 6.75 1.40 -3.10
C ALA A 10 6.55 2.93 -3.13
N ALA A 11 6.30 3.52 -4.30
CA ALA A 11 5.99 4.94 -4.42
C ALA A 11 4.55 5.23 -3.97
N THR A 12 3.60 4.37 -4.32
CA THR A 12 2.20 4.44 -3.86
C THR A 12 2.11 4.33 -2.34
N LEU A 13 2.78 3.35 -1.74
CA LEU A 13 2.86 3.21 -0.28
C LEU A 13 3.47 4.46 0.38
N ARG A 14 4.53 5.04 -0.21
CA ARG A 14 5.12 6.26 0.32
C ARG A 14 4.18 7.46 0.27
N ALA A 15 3.36 7.57 -0.77
CA ALA A 15 2.36 8.62 -0.89
C ALA A 15 1.20 8.43 0.09
N LEU A 16 0.72 7.19 0.26
CA LEU A 16 -0.28 6.82 1.27
C LEU A 16 0.20 7.15 2.70
N LEU A 17 1.47 6.87 2.96
CA LEU A 17 2.12 7.06 4.26
C LEU A 17 2.88 8.40 4.34
N ALA A 18 2.51 9.39 3.52
CA ALA A 18 3.16 10.71 3.55
C ALA A 18 2.73 11.56 4.77
N GLY A 19 1.77 11.08 5.57
CA GLY A 19 1.29 11.77 6.77
C GLY A 19 2.36 11.93 7.86
N PRO A 20 2.25 12.97 8.72
CA PRO A 20 3.19 13.25 9.81
C PRO A 20 3.08 12.26 11.00
N ASP A 21 2.24 11.23 10.90
CA ASP A 21 1.93 10.30 11.97
C ASP A 21 3.10 9.34 12.26
N PRO A 22 3.31 8.97 13.55
CA PRO A 22 4.34 8.01 13.93
C PRO A 22 4.12 6.63 13.29
N VAL A 23 2.86 6.29 12.97
CA VAL A 23 2.47 5.06 12.25
C VAL A 23 3.07 5.10 10.84
N SER A 24 2.82 6.17 10.11
CA SER A 24 3.32 6.39 8.75
C SER A 24 4.84 6.29 8.67
N GLY A 25 5.55 6.94 9.61
CA GLY A 25 7.01 6.83 9.72
C GLY A 25 7.51 5.40 9.96
N ALA A 26 6.83 4.62 10.80
CA ALA A 26 7.18 3.23 11.07
C ALA A 26 6.92 2.33 9.86
N LEU A 27 5.77 2.48 9.19
CA LEU A 27 5.43 1.72 7.99
C LEU A 27 6.35 2.05 6.81
N LEU A 28 6.75 3.32 6.64
CA LEU A 28 7.76 3.73 5.65
C LEU A 28 9.11 3.02 5.86
N ALA A 29 9.50 2.82 7.11
CA ALA A 29 10.73 2.10 7.46
C ALA A 29 10.65 0.60 7.15
N GLN A 30 9.44 0.04 7.07
CA GLN A 30 9.21 -1.36 6.70
C GLN A 30 9.33 -1.62 5.20
N ILE A 31 8.97 -0.64 4.33
CA ILE A 31 9.00 -0.75 2.87
C ILE A 31 10.26 -1.44 2.29
N PRO A 32 11.50 -1.07 2.66
CA PRO A 32 12.71 -1.73 2.14
C PRO A 32 12.87 -3.19 2.58
N HIS A 33 12.15 -3.60 3.64
CA HIS A 33 12.13 -4.96 4.19
C HIS A 33 10.86 -5.72 3.81
N THR A 34 9.96 -5.11 3.03
CA THR A 34 8.72 -5.71 2.55
C THR A 34 8.96 -6.51 1.27
N ARG A 35 8.29 -7.65 1.16
CA ARG A 35 8.31 -8.52 -0.01
C ARG A 35 6.89 -8.86 -0.44
N VAL A 36 6.70 -9.04 -1.73
CA VAL A 36 5.45 -9.54 -2.31
C VAL A 36 5.46 -11.05 -2.20
N VAL A 37 4.47 -11.61 -1.52
CA VAL A 37 4.29 -13.06 -1.36
C VAL A 37 3.11 -13.60 -2.17
N GLY A 38 2.22 -12.70 -2.64
CA GLY A 38 1.10 -13.03 -3.50
C GLY A 38 0.64 -11.84 -4.34
N THR A 39 -0.05 -12.12 -5.46
CA THR A 39 -0.65 -11.12 -6.34
C THR A 39 -2.10 -11.51 -6.64
N CYS A 40 -2.96 -10.54 -6.93
CA CYS A 40 -4.32 -10.86 -7.34
C CYS A 40 -4.34 -11.50 -8.74
N GLY A 41 -4.98 -12.66 -8.87
CA GLY A 41 -5.23 -13.31 -10.16
C GLY A 41 -6.32 -12.64 -11.01
N CYS A 42 -6.96 -11.59 -10.50
CA CYS A 42 -8.04 -10.86 -11.15
C CYS A 42 -7.57 -9.93 -12.27
N GLY A 43 -6.26 -9.69 -12.40
CA GLY A 43 -5.68 -8.72 -13.34
C GLY A 43 -5.40 -7.35 -12.72
N CYS A 44 -5.79 -7.14 -11.46
CA CYS A 44 -5.42 -5.95 -10.69
C CYS A 44 -4.00 -6.08 -10.11
N VAL A 45 -3.35 -4.95 -9.83
CA VAL A 45 -2.02 -4.94 -9.21
C VAL A 45 -1.99 -5.20 -7.71
N THR A 46 -3.13 -5.53 -7.08
CA THR A 46 -3.19 -5.89 -5.66
C THR A 46 -2.14 -6.95 -5.31
N VAL A 47 -1.38 -6.70 -4.27
CA VAL A 47 -0.29 -7.55 -3.79
C VAL A 47 -0.40 -7.83 -2.31
N ASP A 48 -0.17 -9.09 -1.95
CA ASP A 48 0.01 -9.53 -0.57
C ASP A 48 1.47 -9.30 -0.18
N LEU A 49 1.66 -8.67 0.97
CA LEU A 49 2.94 -8.17 1.45
C LEU A 49 3.33 -8.90 2.73
N GLU A 50 4.60 -9.24 2.83
CA GLU A 50 5.21 -9.77 4.04
C GLU A 50 6.43 -8.93 4.40
N VAL A 51 6.47 -8.47 5.66
CA VAL A 51 7.61 -7.72 6.20
C VAL A 51 8.50 -8.63 7.02
N ASP A 52 9.80 -8.51 6.81
CA ASP A 52 10.78 -9.17 7.66
C ASP A 52 10.76 -8.58 9.09
N ARG A 53 10.15 -9.32 10.02
CA ARG A 53 10.01 -8.93 11.43
C ARG A 53 11.33 -8.88 12.19
N THR A 54 12.42 -9.40 11.62
CA THR A 54 13.76 -9.34 12.23
C THR A 54 14.53 -8.08 11.82
N ALA A 55 14.21 -7.53 10.65
CA ALA A 55 14.83 -6.34 10.09
C ALA A 55 14.04 -5.05 10.38
N ALA A 56 12.72 -5.14 10.55
CA ALA A 56 11.86 -3.99 10.82
C ALA A 56 11.02 -4.16 12.10
N ALA A 57 10.81 -3.05 12.80
CA ALA A 57 9.94 -2.99 13.97
C ALA A 57 8.46 -2.86 13.56
N PRO A 58 7.52 -3.38 14.37
CA PRO A 58 6.10 -3.18 14.13
C PRO A 58 5.75 -1.70 14.30
N ALA A 59 4.82 -1.22 13.49
CA ALA A 59 4.22 0.09 13.66
C ALA A 59 3.40 0.12 14.96
N PRO A 60 3.28 1.29 15.62
CA PRO A 60 2.40 1.45 16.77
C PRO A 60 0.96 1.07 16.43
N SER A 61 0.17 0.67 17.44
CA SER A 61 -1.23 0.30 17.25
C SER A 61 -2.01 1.40 16.55
N HIS A 62 -2.66 1.05 15.44
CA HIS A 62 -3.41 1.94 14.58
C HIS A 62 -4.64 1.23 14.04
N ASP A 63 -5.54 1.98 13.41
CA ASP A 63 -6.73 1.42 12.77
C ASP A 63 -6.34 0.65 11.49
N ASN A 64 -7.19 -0.31 11.08
CA ASN A 64 -6.97 -1.09 9.87
C ASN A 64 -8.20 -0.95 8.96
N PRO A 65 -8.07 -0.38 7.75
CA PRO A 65 -6.83 -0.11 7.03
C PRO A 65 -5.98 1.03 7.60
N ALA A 66 -4.66 0.92 7.42
CA ALA A 66 -3.70 1.88 7.96
C ALA A 66 -3.75 3.23 7.25
N ALA A 67 -4.00 3.21 5.94
CA ALA A 67 -4.30 4.37 5.14
C ALA A 67 -5.11 3.95 3.91
N ASP A 68 -5.98 4.84 3.46
CA ASP A 68 -6.65 4.74 2.17
C ASP A 68 -6.50 6.05 1.39
N ALA A 69 -6.49 5.93 0.08
CA ALA A 69 -6.53 7.08 -0.79
C ALA A 69 -7.34 6.79 -2.04
N GLY A 70 -8.13 7.78 -2.44
CA GLY A 70 -8.81 7.78 -3.73
C GLY A 70 -7.94 8.47 -4.78
N TYR A 71 -8.15 8.10 -6.04
CA TYR A 71 -7.75 8.92 -7.16
C TYR A 71 -8.86 8.91 -8.21
N SER A 72 -9.09 10.07 -8.81
CA SER A 72 -10.16 10.26 -9.79
C SER A 72 -9.65 10.39 -11.23
N THR A 73 -8.33 10.41 -11.43
CA THR A 73 -7.69 10.60 -12.73
C THR A 73 -6.55 9.61 -12.89
N PRO A 74 -6.45 8.83 -13.99
CA PRO A 74 -7.35 8.77 -15.16
C PRO A 74 -8.64 7.95 -14.96
N HIS A 75 -8.75 7.15 -13.89
CA HIS A 75 -9.95 6.39 -13.53
C HIS A 75 -10.30 6.64 -12.06
N SER A 76 -11.58 6.55 -11.71
CA SER A 76 -12.03 6.54 -10.32
C SER A 76 -11.67 5.20 -9.69
N ALA A 77 -10.68 5.20 -8.83
CA ALA A 77 -10.17 4.04 -8.14
C ALA A 77 -9.61 4.46 -6.78
N GLY A 78 -9.34 3.49 -5.92
CA GLY A 78 -8.73 3.74 -4.63
C GLY A 78 -7.69 2.68 -4.32
N VAL A 79 -6.77 3.06 -3.45
CA VAL A 79 -5.73 2.18 -2.93
C VAL A 79 -5.83 2.19 -1.42
N ILE A 80 -5.69 1.00 -0.85
CA ILE A 80 -5.80 0.76 0.58
C ILE A 80 -4.56 -0.02 1.00
N VAL A 81 -3.92 0.41 2.08
CA VAL A 81 -2.88 -0.36 2.74
C VAL A 81 -3.42 -0.93 4.04
N CYS A 82 -3.38 -2.25 4.16
CA CYS A 82 -3.72 -2.95 5.39
C CYS A 82 -2.47 -3.45 6.08
N THR A 83 -2.54 -3.50 7.40
CA THR A 83 -1.47 -4.00 8.25
C THR A 83 -1.96 -5.15 9.10
N GLU A 84 -1.06 -6.06 9.43
CA GLU A 84 -1.29 -7.16 10.34
C GLU A 84 -0.23 -7.12 11.44
N ASP A 85 -0.66 -7.10 12.71
CA ASP A 85 0.24 -7.01 13.87
C ASP A 85 1.20 -5.81 13.83
N GLY A 86 0.81 -4.72 13.16
CA GLY A 86 1.64 -3.54 12.93
C GLY A 86 2.61 -3.65 11.75
N TYR A 87 2.51 -4.68 10.92
CA TYR A 87 3.33 -4.87 9.73
C TYR A 87 2.52 -4.71 8.44
N LEU A 88 3.12 -4.18 7.37
CA LEU A 88 2.50 -4.15 6.05
C LEU A 88 2.11 -5.58 5.61
N SER A 89 0.82 -5.80 5.37
CA SER A 89 0.27 -7.12 5.05
C SER A 89 -0.40 -7.16 3.68
N LEU A 90 -1.08 -6.09 3.27
CA LEU A 90 -1.77 -6.06 1.98
C LEU A 90 -1.73 -4.65 1.40
N LEU A 91 -1.42 -4.55 0.12
CA LEU A 91 -1.63 -3.34 -0.66
C LEU A 91 -2.67 -3.66 -1.73
N GLU A 92 -3.88 -3.19 -1.48
CA GLU A 92 -5.04 -3.44 -2.32
C GLU A 92 -5.35 -2.22 -3.18
N ILE A 93 -5.63 -2.46 -4.45
CA ILE A 93 -6.20 -1.47 -5.35
C ILE A 93 -7.60 -1.92 -5.75
N TYR A 94 -8.55 -1.01 -5.66
CA TYR A 94 -9.92 -1.23 -6.10
C TYR A 94 -10.29 -0.20 -7.17
N SER A 95 -10.95 -0.65 -8.22
CA SER A 95 -11.52 0.23 -9.23
C SER A 95 -12.98 0.48 -8.89
N VAL A 96 -13.44 1.72 -9.02
CA VAL A 96 -14.88 2.02 -9.01
C VAL A 96 -15.50 1.67 -10.37
N SER A 97 -14.66 1.55 -11.41
CA SER A 97 -15.06 1.11 -12.76
C SER A 97 -14.92 -0.42 -12.91
N ASP A 98 -15.54 -0.98 -13.96
CA ASP A 98 -15.48 -2.43 -14.28
C ASP A 98 -14.08 -2.88 -14.76
N GLU A 99 -13.19 -1.94 -15.07
CA GLU A 99 -11.85 -2.21 -15.58
C GLU A 99 -10.85 -2.49 -14.43
N PRO A 100 -10.12 -3.61 -14.49
CA PRO A 100 -9.07 -3.93 -13.52
C PRO A 100 -7.86 -3.02 -13.71
N ILE A 101 -7.32 -2.50 -12.60
CA ILE A 101 -6.17 -1.62 -12.62
C ILE A 101 -4.88 -2.46 -12.66
N ALA A 102 -4.27 -2.55 -13.85
CA ALA A 102 -3.06 -3.32 -14.10
C ALA A 102 -1.74 -2.55 -13.84
N SER A 103 -1.80 -1.30 -13.36
CA SER A 103 -0.62 -0.53 -12.97
C SER A 103 -0.92 0.37 -11.78
N TRP A 104 0.07 0.53 -10.89
CA TRP A 104 -0.08 1.44 -9.75
C TRP A 104 -0.23 2.89 -10.24
N PRO A 105 -1.12 3.68 -9.61
CA PRO A 105 -1.26 5.08 -9.96
C PRO A 105 0.02 5.84 -9.62
N ASP A 106 0.31 6.84 -10.44
CA ASP A 106 1.36 7.80 -10.15
C ASP A 106 1.05 8.47 -8.79
N PRO A 107 2.01 8.52 -7.84
CA PRO A 107 1.78 9.02 -6.49
C PRO A 107 1.30 10.48 -6.43
N ARG A 108 1.51 11.24 -7.52
CA ARG A 108 1.03 12.63 -7.67
C ARG A 108 -0.49 12.74 -7.83
N PHE A 109 -1.18 11.66 -8.17
CA PHE A 109 -2.64 11.63 -8.36
C PHE A 109 -3.37 11.05 -7.15
N ILE A 110 -2.64 10.55 -6.17
CA ILE A 110 -3.18 9.96 -4.95
C ILE A 110 -3.63 11.11 -4.05
N GLU A 111 -4.94 11.22 -3.85
CA GLU A 111 -5.54 12.18 -2.94
C GLU A 111 -5.92 11.42 -1.67
N LEU A 112 -5.18 11.67 -0.59
CA LEU A 112 -5.46 11.05 0.72
C LEU A 112 -6.88 11.43 1.13
N SER A 113 -7.69 10.43 1.49
CA SER A 113 -9.05 10.64 2.00
C SER A 113 -8.98 11.23 3.43
N GLY A 114 -8.55 12.47 3.61
CA GLY A 114 -8.52 13.08 4.94
C GLY A 114 -7.65 14.32 5.07
N GLU A 115 -8.27 15.48 4.86
CA GLU A 115 -8.09 16.67 5.74
C GLU A 115 -9.48 17.17 6.17
#